data_AF-A0A4Q3CPB3-F1
#
_entry.id   AF-A0A4Q3CPB3-F1
#
_cell.length_a   1.000
_cell.length_b   1.000
_cell.length_c   1.000
_cell.angle_alpha   90.00
_cell.angle_beta   90.00
_cell.angle_gamma   90.00
#
_symmetry.space_group_name_H-M   'P 1'
#
loop_
_entity.id
_entity.type
_entity.pdbx_description
1 polymer ?
#
loop_
_entity_poly.entity_id
_entity_poly.type
_entity_poly.pdbx_seq_one_letter_code
_entity_poly.pdbx_strand_id
1 'polypeptide(L)'
;MSEIDIEAADALPAAALHDEDDRLKSSFVDAVIECVEQGDAEGARALVRPLHPADIADLFELAPQDMRQPIAAAIAELLDGDVLSEMNEWVRDELIDALAPHEVAEIATQLDTDDAVAIIEEMEEEDQRAVLRAMEPDDRAAIEEALSFPEESAGRLMQRDLIAVPEHWTVGDVLDYLRRNEDLTTDFWEIFVVDHKHHPIGTCKLSWVMRTPRKVSISDVMAREQTLIPVDMDQEEVALRFQKYALISAAVVDPAGRLVGMITVDDIVHIIQEEAGEDILKLSGAGDGDINEPILE
;
A
#
# COMPACT_ATOMS: atom_id res chain seq x y z
N MET A 1 16.29 -10.29 -18.08
CA MET A 1 15.53 -9.35 -18.94
C MET A 1 14.26 -9.13 -18.17
N SER A 2 13.83 -7.95 -17.75
CA SER A 2 14.22 -6.53 -17.83
C SER A 2 14.52 -6.07 -16.38
N GLU A 3 15.04 -4.90 -16.01
CA GLU A 3 15.00 -3.56 -16.60
C GLU A 3 16.40 -2.92 -16.50
N ILE A 4 16.96 -2.61 -17.66
CA ILE A 4 17.90 -1.51 -17.79
C ILE A 4 17.46 -0.80 -19.05
N ASP A 5 16.38 -0.03 -18.94
CA ASP A 5 16.07 1.02 -19.89
C ASP A 5 16.13 2.35 -19.12
N ILE A 6 17.36 2.80 -18.91
CA ILE A 6 17.62 4.22 -18.67
C ILE A 6 17.58 4.89 -20.06
N GLU A 7 16.37 5.07 -20.60
CA GLU A 7 16.12 6.15 -21.53
C GLU A 7 15.63 7.33 -20.71
N ALA A 8 16.56 8.24 -20.40
CA ALA A 8 16.25 9.57 -19.93
C ALA A 8 15.46 10.31 -21.03
N ALA A 9 14.15 10.10 -21.07
CA ALA A 9 13.23 11.07 -21.61
C ALA A 9 13.41 12.36 -20.80
N ASP A 10 13.34 13.50 -21.48
CA ASP A 10 13.60 14.84 -20.97
C ASP A 10 12.56 15.25 -19.91
N ALA A 11 12.61 14.60 -18.74
CA ALA A 11 11.78 14.90 -17.60
C ALA A 11 12.15 16.31 -17.12
N LEU A 12 11.16 17.19 -17.04
CA LEU A 12 11.31 18.45 -16.33
C LEU A 12 11.91 18.14 -14.95
N PRO A 13 13.03 18.77 -14.55
CA PRO A 13 13.70 18.40 -13.30
C PRO A 13 12.72 18.53 -12.14
N ALA A 14 12.64 17.55 -11.23
CA ALA A 14 11.70 17.50 -10.11
C ALA A 14 11.58 18.83 -9.32
N ALA A 15 12.66 19.61 -9.24
CA ALA A 15 12.69 20.96 -8.65
C ALA A 15 11.81 22.02 -9.38
N ALA A 16 11.34 21.74 -10.61
CA ALA A 16 10.42 22.57 -11.36
C ALA A 16 8.95 22.33 -10.95
N LEU A 17 8.63 21.13 -10.46
CA LEU A 17 7.27 20.66 -10.18
C LEU A 17 6.84 20.94 -8.73
N HIS A 18 7.75 20.70 -7.78
CA HIS A 18 7.50 20.88 -6.35
C HIS A 18 7.95 22.25 -5.82
N ASP A 19 7.30 22.74 -4.76
CA ASP A 19 7.67 23.96 -4.04
C ASP A 19 8.83 23.73 -3.03
N GLU A 20 9.03 24.66 -2.08
CA GLU A 20 10.11 24.54 -1.09
C GLU A 20 9.84 23.46 -0.03
N ASP A 21 8.58 23.03 0.12
CA ASP A 21 8.10 22.04 1.08
C ASP A 21 7.76 20.69 0.41
N ASP A 22 8.27 20.46 -0.80
CA ASP A 22 8.07 19.26 -1.63
C ASP A 22 6.62 19.03 -2.09
N ARG A 23 5.78 20.08 -2.07
CA ARG A 23 4.38 20.00 -2.52
C ARG A 23 4.25 20.37 -3.98
N LEU A 24 3.28 19.77 -4.67
CA LEU A 24 2.95 20.15 -6.03
C LEU A 24 2.61 21.64 -6.13
N LYS A 25 3.32 22.34 -7.01
CA LYS A 25 3.05 23.76 -7.25
C LYS A 25 1.66 23.91 -7.87
N SER A 26 0.87 24.85 -7.33
CA SER A 26 -0.41 25.25 -7.94
C SER A 26 -0.27 25.61 -9.43
N SER A 27 0.85 26.19 -9.86
CA SER A 27 1.08 26.48 -11.29
C SER A 27 1.20 25.23 -12.17
N PHE A 28 1.62 24.10 -11.60
CA PHE A 28 1.65 22.82 -12.31
C PHE A 28 0.25 22.22 -12.40
N VAL A 29 -0.50 22.23 -11.30
CA VAL A 29 -1.92 21.80 -11.26
C VAL A 29 -2.73 22.59 -12.29
N ASP A 30 -2.57 23.92 -12.32
CA ASP A 30 -3.22 24.80 -13.30
C ASP A 30 -2.86 24.44 -14.75
N ALA A 31 -1.61 24.05 -15.02
CA ALA A 31 -1.17 23.67 -16.35
C ALA A 31 -1.79 22.34 -16.81
N VAL A 32 -1.94 21.36 -15.91
CA VAL A 32 -2.64 20.10 -16.20
C VAL A 32 -4.12 20.39 -16.48
N ILE A 33 -4.77 21.19 -15.63
CA ILE A 33 -6.16 21.62 -15.82
C ILE A 33 -6.33 22.32 -17.17
N GLU A 34 -5.44 23.24 -17.53
CA GLU A 34 -5.48 23.96 -18.80
C GLU A 34 -5.39 23.00 -20.01
N CYS A 35 -4.52 21.98 -19.96
CA CYS A 35 -4.48 20.95 -21.00
C CYS A 35 -5.81 20.20 -21.12
N VAL A 36 -6.41 19.81 -19.99
CA VAL A 36 -7.70 19.09 -19.95
C VAL A 36 -8.84 19.95 -20.50
N GLU A 37 -8.93 21.22 -20.08
CA GLU A 37 -9.95 22.18 -20.57
C GLU A 37 -9.83 22.43 -22.08
N GLN A 38 -8.61 22.41 -22.62
CA GLN A 38 -8.34 22.56 -24.06
C GLN A 38 -8.59 21.26 -24.86
N GLY A 39 -8.90 20.15 -24.18
CA GLY A 39 -9.05 18.83 -24.79
C GLY A 39 -7.72 18.19 -25.22
N ASP A 40 -6.59 18.68 -24.71
CA ASP A 40 -5.24 18.15 -24.95
C ASP A 40 -4.88 17.08 -23.91
N ALA A 41 -5.56 15.93 -24.00
CA ALA A 41 -5.30 14.80 -23.10
C ALA A 41 -3.86 14.27 -23.22
N GLU A 42 -3.24 14.37 -24.39
CA GLU A 42 -1.85 13.94 -24.58
C GLU A 42 -0.88 14.90 -23.86
N GLY A 43 -1.12 16.21 -23.92
CA GLY A 43 -0.39 17.21 -23.15
C GLY A 43 -0.51 16.97 -21.65
N ALA A 44 -1.72 16.73 -21.15
CA ALA A 44 -1.94 16.40 -19.74
C ALA A 44 -1.17 15.14 -19.32
N ARG A 45 -1.25 14.04 -20.10
CA ARG A 45 -0.50 12.80 -19.84
C ARG A 45 1.00 13.03 -19.87
N ALA A 46 1.52 13.83 -20.80
CA ALA A 46 2.95 14.10 -20.90
C ALA A 46 3.48 14.85 -19.67
N LEU A 47 2.67 15.73 -19.08
CA LEU A 47 3.01 16.43 -17.84
C LEU A 47 2.99 15.50 -16.63
N VAL A 48 1.99 14.61 -16.54
CA VAL A 48 1.75 13.74 -15.38
C VAL A 48 2.63 12.49 -15.39
N ARG A 49 2.96 11.93 -16.56
CA ARG A 49 3.74 10.67 -16.68
C ARG A 49 5.04 10.57 -15.87
N PRO A 50 5.82 11.66 -15.67
CA PRO A 50 7.05 11.59 -14.88
C PRO A 50 6.83 11.62 -13.35
N LEU A 51 5.60 11.82 -12.89
CA LEU A 51 5.25 11.96 -11.48
C LEU A 51 5.26 10.62 -10.75
N HIS A 52 5.53 10.65 -9.44
CA HIS A 52 5.31 9.51 -8.56
C HIS A 52 3.81 9.32 -8.31
N PRO A 53 3.30 8.11 -8.00
CA PRO A 53 1.89 7.90 -7.67
C PRO A 53 1.33 8.88 -6.62
N ALA A 54 2.06 9.10 -5.53
CA ALA A 54 1.73 10.11 -4.51
C ALA A 54 1.59 11.55 -5.07
N ASP A 55 2.43 11.96 -6.03
CA ASP A 55 2.30 13.26 -6.69
C ASP A 55 1.04 13.31 -7.59
N ILE A 56 0.67 12.18 -8.20
CA ILE A 56 -0.56 12.09 -8.99
C ILE A 56 -1.77 12.18 -8.06
N ALA A 57 -1.74 11.53 -6.89
CA ALA A 57 -2.75 11.67 -5.85
C ALA A 57 -2.90 13.14 -5.43
N ASP A 58 -1.81 13.80 -5.04
CA ASP A 58 -1.77 15.23 -4.71
C ASP A 58 -2.41 16.13 -5.78
N LEU A 59 -2.19 15.81 -7.07
CA LEU A 59 -2.81 16.53 -8.18
C LEU A 59 -4.35 16.46 -8.10
N PHE A 60 -4.93 15.30 -7.78
CA PHE A 60 -6.39 15.16 -7.63
C PHE A 60 -6.92 15.85 -6.37
N GLU A 61 -6.15 15.82 -5.28
CA GLU A 61 -6.52 16.48 -4.02
C GLU A 61 -6.54 18.01 -4.17
N LEU A 62 -5.53 18.56 -4.85
CA LEU A 62 -5.38 19.99 -5.11
C LEU A 62 -6.30 20.48 -6.25
N ALA A 63 -6.75 19.58 -7.12
CA ALA A 63 -7.66 19.93 -8.21
C ALA A 63 -9.05 20.32 -7.67
N PRO A 64 -9.71 21.32 -8.29
CA PRO A 64 -11.13 21.56 -8.06
C PRO A 64 -11.96 20.31 -8.31
N GLN A 65 -13.00 20.09 -7.49
CA GLN A 65 -13.87 18.91 -7.56
C GLN A 65 -14.42 18.68 -8.98
N ASP A 66 -14.88 19.73 -9.66
CA ASP A 66 -15.44 19.65 -11.02
C ASP A 66 -14.40 19.29 -12.09
N MET A 67 -13.10 19.35 -11.77
CA MET A 67 -12.00 18.96 -12.65
C MET A 67 -11.47 17.55 -12.40
N ARG A 68 -11.77 16.90 -11.27
CA ARG A 68 -11.25 15.56 -10.93
C ARG A 68 -11.63 14.50 -11.97
N GLN A 69 -12.91 14.37 -12.31
CA GLN A 69 -13.36 13.43 -13.35
C GLN A 69 -12.78 13.73 -14.74
N PRO A 70 -12.77 14.99 -15.24
CA PRO A 70 -12.08 15.34 -16.48
C PRO A 70 -10.59 14.98 -16.49
N ILE A 71 -9.88 15.21 -15.38
CA ILE A 71 -8.47 14.84 -15.23
C ILE A 71 -8.34 13.31 -15.29
N ALA A 72 -9.11 12.56 -14.49
CA ALA A 72 -9.10 11.10 -14.49
C ALA A 72 -9.33 10.52 -15.89
N ALA A 73 -10.31 11.05 -16.64
CA ALA A 73 -10.56 10.63 -18.00
C ALA A 73 -9.40 10.96 -18.97
N ALA A 74 -8.73 12.11 -18.78
CA ALA A 74 -7.58 12.49 -19.58
C ALA A 74 -6.37 11.61 -19.31
N ILE A 75 -6.10 11.26 -18.04
CA ILE A 75 -4.92 10.49 -17.61
C ILE A 75 -5.23 9.05 -17.18
N ALA A 76 -6.32 8.45 -17.65
CA ALA A 76 -6.80 7.14 -17.20
C ALA A 76 -5.74 6.00 -17.22
N GLU A 77 -4.78 6.05 -18.14
CA GLU A 77 -3.68 5.07 -18.22
C GLU A 77 -2.63 5.22 -17.11
N LEU A 78 -2.67 6.33 -16.37
CA LEU A 78 -1.77 6.67 -15.25
C LEU A 78 -2.51 6.66 -13.91
N LEU A 79 -3.81 6.38 -13.89
CA LEU A 79 -4.62 6.26 -12.67
C LEU A 79 -4.76 4.76 -12.36
N ASP A 80 -3.76 4.22 -11.69
CA ASP A 80 -3.69 2.82 -11.26
C ASP A 80 -3.99 2.68 -9.75
N GLY A 81 -3.83 1.45 -9.24
CA GLY A 81 -4.04 1.15 -7.83
C GLY A 81 -3.14 1.98 -6.93
N ASP A 82 -1.84 2.04 -7.22
CA ASP A 82 -0.86 2.77 -6.41
C ASP A 82 -1.26 4.24 -6.26
N VAL A 83 -1.74 4.88 -7.33
CA VAL A 83 -2.23 6.26 -7.25
C VAL A 83 -3.46 6.37 -6.34
N LEU A 84 -4.39 5.42 -6.41
CA LEU A 84 -5.59 5.43 -5.56
C LEU A 84 -5.26 5.15 -4.09
N SER A 85 -4.31 4.26 -3.78
CA SER A 85 -3.86 3.98 -2.41
C SER A 85 -3.29 5.23 -1.72
N GLU A 86 -2.60 6.08 -2.49
CA GLU A 86 -1.98 7.31 -1.97
C GLU A 86 -2.95 8.48 -1.81
N MET A 87 -4.18 8.40 -2.32
CA MET A 87 -5.19 9.44 -2.16
C MET A 87 -5.84 9.38 -0.78
N ASN A 88 -6.21 10.55 -0.24
CA ASN A 88 -7.17 10.58 0.85
C ASN A 88 -8.51 9.93 0.46
N GLU A 89 -9.19 9.41 1.48
CA GLU A 89 -10.46 8.70 1.39
C GLU A 89 -11.51 9.45 0.56
N TRP A 90 -11.73 10.72 0.86
CA TRP A 90 -12.79 11.50 0.22
C TRP A 90 -12.60 11.64 -1.30
N VAL A 91 -11.37 11.93 -1.75
CA VAL A 91 -11.06 12.09 -3.18
C VAL A 91 -11.07 10.74 -3.89
N ARG A 92 -10.55 9.70 -3.22
CA ARG A 92 -10.54 8.33 -3.72
C ARG A 92 -11.94 7.82 -3.97
N ASP A 93 -12.85 7.99 -3.01
CA ASP A 93 -14.24 7.54 -3.10
C ASP A 93 -14.98 8.23 -4.24
N GLU A 94 -14.80 9.55 -4.41
CA GLU A 94 -15.39 10.29 -5.53
C GLU A 94 -14.99 9.70 -6.90
N LEU A 95 -13.75 9.24 -7.03
CA LEU A 95 -13.25 8.62 -8.27
C LEU A 95 -13.72 7.17 -8.41
N ILE A 96 -13.73 6.40 -7.33
CA ILE A 96 -14.15 4.99 -7.31
C ILE A 96 -15.65 4.86 -7.61
N ASP A 97 -16.48 5.76 -7.10
CA ASP A 97 -17.92 5.80 -7.38
C ASP A 97 -18.26 6.00 -8.87
N ALA A 98 -17.31 6.54 -9.64
CA ALA A 98 -17.45 6.68 -11.09
C ALA A 98 -17.10 5.40 -11.87
N LEU A 99 -16.48 4.41 -11.22
CA LEU A 99 -16.03 3.16 -11.81
C LEU A 99 -17.09 2.08 -11.69
N ALA A 100 -17.15 1.16 -12.66
CA ALA A 100 -17.96 -0.04 -12.52
C ALA A 100 -17.27 -1.05 -11.57
N PRO A 101 -18.02 -1.89 -10.85
CA PRO A 101 -17.43 -2.81 -9.86
C PRO A 101 -16.34 -3.76 -10.40
N HIS A 102 -16.38 -4.10 -11.69
CA HIS A 102 -15.32 -4.91 -12.31
C HIS A 102 -14.01 -4.16 -12.53
N GLU A 103 -14.06 -2.84 -12.76
CA GLU A 103 -12.87 -2.00 -12.89
C GLU A 103 -12.20 -1.84 -11.53
N VAL A 104 -12.99 -1.61 -10.47
CA VAL A 104 -12.48 -1.58 -9.09
C VAL A 104 -11.85 -2.92 -8.71
N ALA A 105 -12.47 -4.05 -9.10
CA ALA A 105 -11.90 -5.36 -8.86
C ALA A 105 -10.57 -5.58 -9.58
N GLU A 106 -10.43 -5.11 -10.83
CA GLU A 106 -9.18 -5.19 -11.59
C GLU A 106 -8.07 -4.33 -10.96
N ILE A 107 -8.41 -3.17 -10.40
CA ILE A 107 -7.50 -2.30 -9.65
C ILE A 107 -7.07 -2.98 -8.34
N ALA A 108 -8.03 -3.42 -7.53
CA ALA A 108 -7.77 -4.05 -6.24
C ALA A 108 -6.93 -5.34 -6.35
N THR A 109 -6.95 -6.03 -7.49
CA THR A 109 -6.13 -7.23 -7.74
C THR A 109 -4.65 -6.89 -8.00
N GLN A 110 -4.33 -5.65 -8.35
CA GLN A 110 -2.96 -5.19 -8.60
C GLN A 110 -2.30 -4.60 -7.35
N LEU A 111 -3.10 -4.35 -6.30
CA LEU A 111 -2.66 -3.78 -5.04
C LEU A 111 -2.21 -4.85 -4.05
N ASP A 112 -1.43 -4.41 -3.07
CA ASP A 112 -1.19 -5.20 -1.87
C ASP A 112 -2.52 -5.43 -1.11
N THR A 113 -2.58 -6.52 -0.33
CA THR A 113 -3.85 -6.97 0.26
C THR A 113 -4.45 -5.95 1.24
N ASP A 114 -3.61 -5.27 2.01
CA ASP A 114 -3.96 -4.19 2.93
C ASP A 114 -4.58 -2.99 2.22
N ASP A 115 -3.93 -2.50 1.16
CA ASP A 115 -4.45 -1.41 0.33
C ASP A 115 -5.80 -1.76 -0.32
N ALA A 116 -5.89 -2.95 -0.90
CA ALA A 116 -7.13 -3.45 -1.49
C ALA A 116 -8.27 -3.55 -0.45
N VAL A 117 -7.93 -3.93 0.78
CA VAL A 117 -8.88 -3.99 1.90
C VAL A 117 -9.33 -2.58 2.29
N ALA A 118 -8.42 -1.62 2.43
CA ALA A 118 -8.74 -0.24 2.76
C ALA A 118 -9.71 0.38 1.75
N ILE A 119 -9.49 0.14 0.45
CA ILE A 119 -10.40 0.62 -0.60
C ILE A 119 -11.79 -0.03 -0.49
N ILE A 120 -11.84 -1.35 -0.29
CA ILE A 120 -13.09 -2.12 -0.33
C ILE A 120 -13.91 -1.98 0.97
N GLU A 121 -13.26 -1.68 2.08
CA GLU A 121 -13.89 -1.48 3.39
C GLU A 121 -14.79 -0.24 3.42
N GLU A 122 -14.36 0.85 2.79
CA GLU A 122 -15.11 2.12 2.78
C GLU A 122 -16.32 2.12 1.84
N MET A 123 -16.41 1.14 0.94
CA MET A 123 -17.52 1.05 -0.01
C MET A 123 -18.85 0.69 0.68
N GLU A 124 -19.96 1.19 0.13
CA GLU A 124 -21.29 0.73 0.53
C GLU A 124 -21.44 -0.80 0.36
N GLU A 125 -22.17 -1.45 1.27
CA GLU A 125 -22.32 -2.92 1.30
C GLU A 125 -22.76 -3.53 -0.06
N GLU A 126 -23.54 -2.82 -0.87
CA GLU A 126 -23.98 -3.30 -2.19
C GLU A 126 -22.82 -3.35 -3.19
N ASP A 127 -22.00 -2.30 -3.21
CA ASP A 127 -20.87 -2.14 -4.12
C ASP A 127 -19.69 -3.01 -3.69
N GLN A 128 -19.38 -3.06 -2.40
CA GLN A 128 -18.42 -4.00 -1.83
C GLN A 128 -18.70 -5.44 -2.31
N ARG A 129 -19.95 -5.90 -2.19
CA ARG A 129 -20.35 -7.23 -2.67
C ARG A 129 -20.31 -7.38 -4.18
N ALA A 130 -20.46 -6.30 -4.95
CA ALA A 130 -20.36 -6.34 -6.40
C ALA A 130 -18.89 -6.48 -6.84
N VAL A 131 -17.98 -5.73 -6.22
CA VAL A 131 -16.54 -5.79 -6.45
C VAL A 131 -16.00 -7.17 -6.09
N LEU A 132 -16.25 -7.66 -4.87
CA LEU A 132 -15.80 -8.99 -4.45
C LEU A 132 -16.29 -10.11 -5.40
N ARG A 133 -17.51 -9.99 -5.94
CA ARG A 133 -18.03 -10.98 -6.91
C ARG A 133 -17.32 -10.95 -8.27
N ALA A 134 -16.72 -9.82 -8.63
CA ALA A 134 -15.97 -9.67 -9.88
C ALA A 134 -14.52 -10.17 -9.77
N MET A 135 -13.97 -10.25 -8.55
CA MET A 135 -12.61 -10.74 -8.29
C MET A 135 -12.45 -12.25 -8.51
N GLU A 136 -11.20 -12.67 -8.75
CA GLU A 136 -10.85 -14.09 -8.79
C GLU A 136 -11.03 -14.74 -7.40
N PRO A 137 -11.29 -16.06 -7.33
CA PRO A 137 -11.61 -16.72 -6.06
C PRO A 137 -10.52 -16.63 -4.99
N ASP A 138 -9.25 -16.65 -5.39
CA ASP A 138 -8.11 -16.65 -4.46
C ASP A 138 -7.90 -15.24 -3.89
N ASP A 139 -7.92 -14.19 -4.73
CA ASP A 139 -7.83 -12.78 -4.30
C ASP A 139 -9.03 -12.38 -3.45
N ARG A 140 -10.26 -12.75 -3.86
CA ARG A 140 -11.45 -12.51 -3.05
C ARG A 140 -11.32 -13.15 -1.67
N ALA A 141 -10.85 -14.39 -1.59
CA ALA A 141 -10.72 -15.08 -0.30
C ALA A 141 -9.74 -14.37 0.63
N ALA A 142 -8.69 -13.76 0.06
CA ALA A 142 -7.75 -12.96 0.82
C ALA A 142 -8.40 -11.73 1.45
N ILE A 143 -9.13 -10.97 0.64
CA ILE A 143 -9.82 -9.76 1.09
C ILE A 143 -10.97 -10.11 2.05
N GLU A 144 -11.79 -11.12 1.76
CA GLU A 144 -12.89 -11.54 2.64
C GLU A 144 -12.41 -11.99 4.03
N GLU A 145 -11.25 -12.65 4.11
CA GLU A 145 -10.68 -13.01 5.41
C GLU A 145 -10.10 -11.79 6.14
N ALA A 146 -9.48 -10.84 5.43
CA ALA A 146 -9.06 -9.58 6.04
C ALA A 146 -10.27 -8.79 6.59
N LEU A 147 -11.33 -8.66 5.78
CA LEU A 147 -12.61 -8.05 6.15
C LEU A 147 -13.35 -8.78 7.29
N SER A 148 -12.89 -9.97 7.70
CA SER A 148 -13.46 -10.71 8.83
C SER A 148 -12.83 -10.35 10.17
N PHE A 149 -11.67 -9.70 10.17
CA PHE A 149 -11.03 -9.21 11.39
C PHE A 149 -11.73 -7.94 11.90
N PRO A 150 -11.58 -7.60 13.20
CA PRO A 150 -12.08 -6.33 13.71
C PRO A 150 -11.54 -5.16 12.89
N GLU A 151 -12.34 -4.11 12.69
CA GLU A 151 -11.89 -2.80 12.24
C GLU A 151 -10.72 -2.33 13.12
N GLU A 152 -9.81 -1.53 12.55
CA GLU A 152 -8.64 -0.95 13.24
C GLU A 152 -7.71 -2.00 13.89
N SER A 153 -7.66 -3.22 13.34
CA SER A 153 -6.81 -4.30 13.85
C SER A 153 -5.64 -4.66 12.94
N ALA A 154 -4.62 -5.30 13.50
CA ALA A 154 -3.46 -5.82 12.78
C ALA A 154 -3.85 -6.76 11.63
N GLY A 155 -5.00 -7.46 11.73
CA GLY A 155 -5.50 -8.31 10.66
C GLY A 155 -6.07 -7.54 9.46
N ARG A 156 -6.49 -6.29 9.66
CA ARG A 156 -6.90 -5.36 8.60
C ARG A 156 -5.71 -4.72 7.90
N LEU A 157 -4.69 -4.40 8.69
CA LEU A 157 -3.47 -3.73 8.22
C LEU A 157 -2.41 -4.67 7.65
N MET A 158 -2.63 -5.99 7.66
CA MET A 158 -1.61 -6.91 7.19
C MET A 158 -1.76 -7.21 5.71
N GLN A 159 -0.67 -7.04 4.97
CA GLN A 159 -0.47 -7.72 3.71
C GLN A 159 -0.17 -9.21 3.91
N ARG A 160 -0.59 -10.02 2.94
CA ARG A 160 -0.38 -11.48 2.93
C ARG A 160 0.88 -11.88 2.18
N ASP A 161 1.30 -11.02 1.28
CA ASP A 161 2.46 -11.24 0.44
C ASP A 161 3.74 -11.08 1.27
N LEU A 162 4.37 -12.22 1.56
CA LEU A 162 5.56 -12.25 2.39
C LEU A 162 6.47 -13.40 1.99
N ILE A 163 7.75 -13.28 2.39
CA ILE A 163 8.71 -14.35 2.19
C ILE A 163 8.85 -15.18 3.46
N ALA A 164 8.29 -16.39 3.45
CA ALA A 164 8.50 -17.40 4.49
C ALA A 164 9.33 -18.59 3.97
N VAL A 165 10.32 -19.02 4.76
CA VAL A 165 11.19 -20.16 4.42
C VAL A 165 11.34 -21.12 5.60
N PRO A 166 11.54 -22.42 5.38
CA PRO A 166 11.67 -23.38 6.47
C PRO A 166 13.06 -23.36 7.11
N GLU A 167 13.13 -23.65 8.41
CA GLU A 167 14.35 -23.55 9.23
C GLU A 167 15.56 -24.39 8.78
N HIS A 168 15.31 -25.49 8.06
CA HIS A 168 16.33 -26.45 7.65
C HIS A 168 17.06 -26.07 6.35
N TRP A 169 16.67 -24.96 5.71
CA TRP A 169 17.30 -24.47 4.49
C TRP A 169 18.65 -23.82 4.75
N THR A 170 19.52 -23.85 3.75
CA THR A 170 20.72 -23.02 3.71
C THR A 170 20.42 -21.66 3.07
N VAL A 171 21.28 -20.68 3.29
CA VAL A 171 21.24 -19.38 2.58
C VAL A 171 21.21 -19.58 1.06
N GLY A 172 21.91 -20.61 0.57
CA GLY A 172 21.93 -20.96 -0.85
C GLY A 172 20.60 -21.45 -1.38
N ASP A 173 19.83 -22.18 -0.57
CA ASP A 173 18.49 -22.67 -0.92
C ASP A 173 17.49 -21.51 -0.92
N VAL A 174 17.55 -20.63 0.08
CA VAL A 174 16.73 -19.40 0.14
C VAL A 174 16.96 -18.53 -1.11
N LEU A 175 18.21 -18.26 -1.48
CA LEU A 175 18.52 -17.47 -2.68
C LEU A 175 18.06 -18.14 -3.97
N ASP A 176 18.07 -19.48 -4.05
CA ASP A 176 17.57 -20.19 -5.21
C ASP A 176 16.03 -20.18 -5.26
N TYR A 177 15.36 -20.25 -4.10
CA TYR A 177 13.92 -20.09 -3.98
C TYR A 177 13.47 -18.71 -4.45
N LEU A 178 14.09 -17.64 -3.92
CA LEU A 178 13.78 -16.26 -4.32
C LEU A 178 13.98 -15.99 -5.81
N ARG A 179 14.89 -16.70 -6.48
CA ARG A 179 15.20 -16.47 -7.91
C ARG A 179 14.38 -17.32 -8.88
N ARG A 180 13.74 -18.38 -8.39
CA ARG A 180 13.03 -19.36 -9.25
C ARG A 180 11.54 -19.16 -9.28
N ASN A 181 10.98 -18.50 -8.27
CA ASN A 181 9.55 -18.26 -8.18
C ASN A 181 9.31 -16.81 -8.59
N GLU A 182 8.70 -16.64 -9.76
CA GLU A 182 8.35 -15.32 -10.31
C GLU A 182 7.09 -14.75 -9.62
N ASP A 183 6.31 -15.60 -8.95
CA ASP A 183 5.07 -15.24 -8.25
C ASP A 183 5.29 -14.75 -6.80
N LEU A 184 6.54 -14.55 -6.37
CA LEU A 184 6.82 -14.01 -5.03
C LEU A 184 6.77 -12.49 -5.07
N THR A 185 6.31 -11.87 -3.97
CA THR A 185 6.47 -10.43 -3.79
C THR A 185 7.91 -10.00 -4.01
N THR A 186 8.06 -8.91 -4.75
CA THR A 186 9.34 -8.25 -5.02
C THR A 186 9.75 -7.31 -3.90
N ASP A 187 8.76 -6.81 -3.15
CA ASP A 187 8.91 -5.78 -2.13
C ASP A 187 8.86 -6.42 -0.75
N PHE A 188 10.05 -6.80 -0.27
CA PHE A 188 10.22 -7.37 1.05
C PHE A 188 11.58 -7.00 1.64
N TRP A 189 11.58 -6.70 2.94
CA TRP A 189 12.78 -6.27 3.66
C TRP A 189 13.33 -7.34 4.61
N GLU A 190 12.46 -8.28 5.02
CA GLU A 190 12.76 -9.40 5.90
C GLU A 190 12.27 -10.72 5.33
N ILE A 191 12.94 -11.80 5.73
CA ILE A 191 12.56 -13.18 5.41
C ILE A 191 12.20 -13.87 6.71
N PHE A 192 10.96 -14.35 6.82
CA PHE A 192 10.47 -15.08 7.97
C PHE A 192 10.92 -16.54 7.89
N VAL A 193 11.45 -17.06 8.99
CA VAL A 193 11.82 -18.46 9.13
C VAL A 193 10.73 -19.17 9.92
N VAL A 194 10.09 -20.16 9.31
CA VAL A 194 8.97 -20.89 9.90
C VAL A 194 9.31 -22.35 10.20
N ASP A 195 8.62 -22.92 11.17
CA ASP A 195 8.67 -24.35 11.44
C ASP A 195 7.66 -25.15 10.57
N HIS A 196 7.62 -26.47 10.76
CA HIS A 196 6.71 -27.38 10.05
C HIS A 196 5.21 -27.14 10.29
N LYS A 197 4.83 -26.34 11.30
CA LYS A 197 3.45 -25.95 11.62
C LYS A 197 3.15 -24.51 11.20
N HIS A 198 4.07 -23.85 10.49
CA HIS A 198 3.97 -22.46 10.07
C HIS A 198 4.10 -21.44 11.22
N HIS A 199 4.71 -21.83 12.36
CA HIS A 199 5.05 -20.90 13.43
C HIS A 199 6.31 -20.11 13.06
N PRO A 200 6.32 -18.77 13.14
CA PRO A 200 7.51 -17.96 12.89
C PRO A 200 8.50 -18.13 14.05
N ILE A 201 9.68 -18.70 13.76
CA ILE A 201 10.72 -19.00 14.76
C ILE A 201 11.96 -18.11 14.65
N GLY A 202 12.08 -17.32 13.58
CA GLY A 202 13.07 -16.26 13.47
C GLY A 202 12.87 -15.40 12.22
N THR A 203 13.59 -14.28 12.12
CA THR A 203 13.67 -13.47 10.90
C THR A 203 15.10 -13.31 10.41
N CYS A 204 15.24 -13.11 9.10
CA CYS A 204 16.51 -12.79 8.46
C CYS A 204 16.37 -11.50 7.67
N LYS A 205 17.22 -10.51 7.98
CA LYS A 205 17.35 -9.32 7.14
C LYS A 205 17.95 -9.70 5.79
N LEU A 206 17.45 -9.10 4.71
CA LEU A 206 17.95 -9.36 3.35
C LEU A 206 19.47 -9.13 3.23
N SER A 207 19.97 -8.06 3.86
CA SER A 207 21.42 -7.73 3.90
C SER A 207 22.29 -8.86 4.46
N TRP A 208 21.78 -9.64 5.42
CA TRP A 208 22.50 -10.79 5.98
C TRP A 208 22.49 -11.97 5.02
N VAL A 209 21.34 -12.26 4.41
CA VAL A 209 21.20 -13.36 3.44
C VAL A 209 22.12 -13.12 2.23
N MET A 210 22.22 -11.89 1.74
CA MET A 210 23.09 -11.53 0.61
C MET A 210 24.59 -11.63 0.93
N ARG A 211 24.99 -11.34 2.17
CA ARG A 211 26.41 -11.30 2.59
C ARG A 211 26.92 -12.62 3.17
N THR A 212 26.03 -13.55 3.50
CA THR A 212 26.38 -14.81 4.13
C THR A 212 26.73 -15.88 3.09
N PRO A 213 27.77 -16.70 3.30
CA PRO A 213 28.08 -17.79 2.38
C PRO A 213 26.91 -18.76 2.22
N ARG A 214 26.61 -19.13 0.97
CA ARG A 214 25.48 -20.00 0.59
C ARG A 214 25.34 -21.30 1.38
N LYS A 215 26.44 -21.88 1.87
CA LYS A 215 26.45 -23.16 2.60
C LYS A 215 26.01 -23.06 4.07
N VAL A 216 25.83 -21.85 4.60
CA VAL A 216 25.45 -21.63 6.00
C VAL A 216 23.95 -21.89 6.15
N SER A 217 23.55 -22.50 7.27
CA SER A 217 22.13 -22.74 7.60
C SER A 217 21.41 -21.43 7.89
N ILE A 218 20.16 -21.27 7.45
CA ILE A 218 19.36 -20.07 7.75
C ILE A 218 19.11 -19.97 9.27
N SER A 219 18.96 -21.10 9.95
CA SER A 219 18.83 -21.20 11.41
C SER A 219 20.01 -20.65 12.20
N ASP A 220 21.20 -20.59 11.58
CA ASP A 220 22.41 -20.03 12.21
C ASP A 220 22.51 -18.51 12.02
N VAL A 221 21.76 -17.97 11.05
CA VAL A 221 21.79 -16.54 10.66
C VAL A 221 20.59 -15.78 11.22
N MET A 222 19.46 -16.46 11.41
CA MET A 222 18.21 -15.83 11.85
C MET A 222 18.30 -15.22 13.24
N ALA A 223 17.65 -14.05 13.40
CA ALA A 223 17.32 -13.48 14.68
C ALA A 223 16.13 -14.24 15.26
N ARG A 224 16.30 -14.83 16.46
CA ARG A 224 15.24 -15.61 17.13
C ARG A 224 14.27 -14.75 17.93
N GLU A 225 14.72 -13.59 18.38
CA GLU A 225 13.89 -12.62 19.08
C GLU A 225 13.12 -11.83 18.03
N GLN A 226 11.82 -12.07 17.96
CA GLN A 226 10.91 -11.43 17.02
C GLN A 226 9.81 -10.72 17.79
N THR A 227 9.40 -9.55 17.29
CA THR A 227 8.16 -8.93 17.70
C THR A 227 7.05 -9.56 16.86
N LEU A 228 6.29 -10.47 17.46
CA LEU A 228 5.10 -11.05 16.83
C LEU A 228 3.88 -10.20 17.19
N ILE A 229 3.02 -9.98 16.20
CA ILE A 229 1.82 -9.17 16.31
C ILE A 229 0.60 -10.10 16.18
N PRO A 230 -0.22 -10.28 17.22
CA PRO A 230 -1.50 -10.97 17.10
C PRO A 230 -2.42 -10.28 16.08
N VAL A 231 -3.16 -11.04 15.27
CA VAL A 231 -4.13 -10.52 14.29
C VAL A 231 -5.20 -9.60 14.89
N ASP A 232 -5.54 -9.78 16.17
CA ASP A 232 -6.56 -9.02 16.88
C ASP A 232 -5.98 -7.83 17.67
N MET A 233 -4.70 -7.52 17.49
CA MET A 233 -4.06 -6.37 18.10
C MET A 233 -4.57 -5.09 17.46
N ASP A 234 -4.93 -4.13 18.29
CA ASP A 234 -5.30 -2.77 17.90
C ASP A 234 -4.17 -2.05 17.16
N GLN A 235 -4.51 -1.29 16.12
CA GLN A 235 -3.56 -0.61 15.25
C GLN A 235 -2.70 0.44 15.98
N GLU A 236 -3.24 1.13 16.98
CA GLU A 236 -2.49 2.08 17.81
C GLU A 236 -1.38 1.33 18.58
N GLU A 237 -1.70 0.15 19.14
CA GLU A 237 -0.70 -0.69 19.81
C GLU A 237 0.36 -1.21 18.82
N VAL A 238 -0.04 -1.60 17.61
CA VAL A 238 0.88 -2.00 16.54
C VAL A 238 1.86 -0.87 16.25
N ALA A 239 1.35 0.34 15.98
CA ALA A 239 2.15 1.52 15.69
C ALA A 239 3.15 1.83 16.81
N LEU A 240 2.71 1.74 18.07
CA LEU A 240 3.57 1.95 19.24
C LEU A 240 4.70 0.92 19.32
N ARG A 241 4.48 -0.33 18.90
CA ARG A 241 5.53 -1.36 18.82
C ARG A 241 6.52 -1.08 17.71
N PHE A 242 6.05 -0.71 16.52
CA PHE A 242 6.91 -0.32 15.40
C PHE A 242 7.83 0.83 15.80
N GLN A 243 7.28 1.88 16.40
CA GLN A 243 8.04 3.03 16.88
C GLN A 243 9.05 2.63 17.98
N LYS A 244 8.62 1.86 18.98
CA LYS A 244 9.46 1.48 20.14
C LYS A 244 10.64 0.59 19.77
N TYR A 245 10.44 -0.33 18.82
CA TYR A 245 11.44 -1.32 18.43
C TYR A 245 12.13 -1.00 17.11
N ALA A 246 11.78 0.13 16.47
CA ALA A 246 12.28 0.54 15.16
C ALA A 246 12.16 -0.59 14.13
N LEU A 247 10.95 -1.17 14.05
CA LEU A 247 10.64 -2.25 13.11
C LEU A 247 10.50 -1.67 11.71
N ILE A 248 10.95 -2.44 10.71
CA ILE A 248 10.72 -2.14 9.29
C ILE A 248 9.55 -2.98 8.79
N SER A 249 9.41 -4.20 9.30
CA SER A 249 8.22 -5.01 9.16
C SER A 249 8.06 -5.90 10.40
N ALA A 250 6.88 -6.50 10.57
CA ALA A 250 6.58 -7.42 11.66
C ALA A 250 5.68 -8.56 11.21
N ALA A 251 5.94 -9.76 11.74
CA ALA A 251 5.10 -10.94 11.49
C ALA A 251 3.77 -10.83 12.24
N VAL A 252 2.67 -11.03 11.51
CA VAL A 252 1.34 -11.16 12.10
C VAL A 252 0.99 -12.63 12.28
N VAL A 253 0.46 -12.97 13.46
CA VAL A 253 0.17 -14.35 13.86
C VAL A 253 -1.27 -14.55 14.30
N ASP A 254 -1.83 -15.69 13.90
CA ASP A 254 -3.16 -16.11 14.33
C ASP A 254 -3.18 -16.59 15.80
N PRO A 255 -4.37 -16.90 16.38
CA PRO A 255 -4.46 -17.41 17.75
C PRO A 255 -3.74 -18.76 17.99
N ALA A 256 -3.42 -19.50 16.93
CA ALA A 256 -2.63 -20.73 17.02
C ALA A 256 -1.11 -20.44 16.93
N GLY A 257 -0.70 -19.18 16.72
CA GLY A 257 0.68 -18.71 16.58
C GLY A 257 1.25 -18.87 15.17
N ARG A 258 0.43 -19.18 14.16
CA ARG A 258 0.88 -19.36 12.79
C ARG A 258 1.04 -18.01 12.12
N LEU A 259 2.10 -17.86 11.32
CA LEU A 259 2.30 -16.69 10.47
C LEU A 259 1.19 -16.64 9.42
N VAL A 260 0.46 -15.53 9.38
CA VAL A 260 -0.67 -15.30 8.45
C VAL A 260 -0.51 -14.05 7.58
N GLY A 261 0.37 -13.15 7.95
CA GLY A 261 0.65 -11.93 7.21
C GLY A 261 1.87 -11.20 7.78
N MET A 262 2.16 -10.04 7.22
CA MET A 262 3.11 -9.10 7.79
C MET A 262 2.57 -7.67 7.69
N ILE A 263 3.12 -6.77 8.49
CA ILE A 263 2.84 -5.33 8.43
C ILE A 263 4.16 -4.63 8.12
N THR A 264 4.14 -3.57 7.32
CA THR A 264 5.31 -2.75 6.99
C THR A 264 5.32 -1.46 7.79
N VAL A 265 6.39 -0.66 7.67
CA VAL A 265 6.52 0.58 8.43
C VAL A 265 5.81 1.74 7.74
N ASP A 266 5.68 1.67 6.41
CA ASP A 266 4.96 2.59 5.54
C ASP A 266 3.49 2.69 5.95
N ASP A 267 2.75 1.58 6.03
CA ASP A 267 1.35 1.58 6.52
C ASP A 267 1.24 2.20 7.91
N ILE A 268 2.20 1.86 8.79
CA ILE A 268 2.23 2.37 10.16
C ILE A 268 2.47 3.88 10.23
N VAL A 269 3.15 4.47 9.25
CA VAL A 269 3.29 5.93 9.18
C VAL A 269 1.94 6.59 8.88
N HIS A 270 1.08 5.97 8.09
CA HIS A 270 -0.29 6.45 7.86
C HIS A 270 -1.14 6.34 9.12
N ILE A 271 -1.13 5.17 9.78
CA ILE A 271 -1.88 4.95 11.04
C ILE A 271 -1.47 5.96 12.12
N ILE A 272 -0.17 6.25 12.27
CA ILE A 272 0.28 7.26 13.25
C ILE A 272 -0.33 8.64 12.98
N GLN A 273 -0.53 9.00 11.70
CA GLN A 273 -1.11 10.29 11.33
C GLN A 273 -2.63 10.29 11.55
N GLU A 274 -3.30 9.21 11.18
CA GLU A 274 -4.73 9.01 11.35
C GLU A 274 -5.13 9.09 12.84
N GLU A 275 -4.49 8.29 13.69
CA GLU A 275 -4.71 8.27 15.14
C GLU A 275 -4.47 9.66 15.77
N ALA A 276 -3.42 10.36 15.31
CA ALA A 276 -3.14 11.72 15.77
C ALA A 276 -4.21 12.73 15.32
N GLY A 277 -4.76 12.57 14.12
CA GLY A 277 -5.86 13.36 13.59
C GLY A 277 -7.15 13.14 14.38
N GLU A 278 -7.50 11.89 14.61
CA GLU A 278 -8.67 11.46 15.38
C GLU A 278 -8.60 12.00 16.82
N ASP A 279 -7.43 11.90 17.47
CA ASP A 279 -7.19 12.46 18.80
C ASP A 279 -7.40 13.99 18.84
N ILE A 280 -6.94 14.71 17.81
CA ILE A 280 -7.13 16.17 17.70
C ILE A 280 -8.62 16.51 17.53
N LEU A 281 -9.33 15.77 16.69
CA LEU A 281 -10.77 15.94 16.47
C LEU A 281 -11.55 15.68 17.76
N LYS A 282 -11.30 14.54 18.42
CA LYS A 282 -11.84 14.19 19.75
C LYS A 282 -11.58 15.28 20.79
N LEU A 283 -10.39 15.89 20.82
CA LEU A 283 -10.05 16.99 21.73
C LEU A 283 -10.77 18.30 21.38
N SER A 284 -11.01 18.57 20.10
CA SER A 284 -11.69 19.78 19.61
C SER A 284 -13.21 19.70 19.77
N GLY A 285 -13.77 18.50 19.89
CA GLY A 285 -15.21 18.23 19.88
C GLY A 285 -15.84 18.31 18.49
N ALA A 286 -15.03 18.37 17.43
CA ALA A 286 -15.43 18.03 16.07
C ALA A 286 -15.52 16.50 15.94
N GLY A 287 -16.46 15.99 15.13
CA GLY A 287 -16.50 14.56 14.80
C GLY A 287 -15.44 14.20 13.76
N ASP A 288 -15.47 12.96 13.29
CA ASP A 288 -14.63 12.48 12.19
C ASP A 288 -15.08 13.14 10.88
N GLY A 289 -14.14 13.74 10.14
CA GLY A 289 -14.40 14.41 8.86
C GLY A 289 -13.10 14.86 8.20
N ASP A 290 -13.04 14.77 6.87
CA ASP A 290 -11.87 15.10 6.06
C ASP A 290 -11.82 16.59 5.68
N ILE A 291 -10.63 17.15 5.44
CA ILE A 291 -10.46 18.55 5.01
C ILE A 291 -10.98 18.82 3.59
N ASN A 292 -11.10 17.78 2.77
CA ASN A 292 -11.62 17.82 1.40
C ASN A 292 -13.14 17.65 1.35
N GLU A 293 -13.76 17.26 2.46
CA GLU A 293 -15.20 17.14 2.59
C GLU A 293 -15.87 18.54 2.55
N PRO A 294 -16.86 18.78 1.68
CA PRO A 294 -17.59 20.05 1.65
C PRO A 294 -18.38 20.29 2.95
N ILE A 295 -18.18 21.45 3.58
CA ILE A 295 -18.87 21.81 4.83
C ILE A 295 -20.40 22.06 4.62
N LEU A 296 -20.87 22.19 3.37
CA LEU A 296 -22.27 22.44 3.02
C LEU A 296 -22.62 21.80 1.65
N GLU A 297 -23.70 21.01 1.60
CA GLU A 297 -24.44 20.68 0.36
C GLU A 297 -25.12 21.93 -0.27
#